data_AF-A0AAX0S230-F1
#
_entry.id   AF-A0AAX0S230-F1
#
_cell.length_a   1.000
_cell.length_b   1.000
_cell.length_c   1.000
_cell.angle_alpha   90.00
_cell.angle_beta   90.00
_cell.angle_gamma   90.00
#
_symmetry.space_group_name_H-M   'P 1'
#
loop_
_entity.id
_entity.type
_entity.pdbx_description
1 polymer ?
#
loop_
_entity_poly.entity_id
_entity_poly.type
_entity_poly.pdbx_seq_one_letter_code
_entity_poly.pdbx_strand_id
1 'polypeptide(L)' 'MQNSILLFFVAMLTGFAFIHLPVAGTIFSRFEPTLDVIGIVTALVFAIVVIWKALQLLFKG' A
#
# COMPACT_ATOMS: atom_id res chain seq x y z
N MET A 1 13.48 -11.01 15.35
CA MET A 1 12.41 -10.20 14.72
C MET A 1 11.57 -11.13 13.84
N GLN A 2 10.56 -11.77 14.42
CA GLN A 2 9.77 -12.81 13.76
C GLN A 2 8.70 -12.17 12.87
N ASN A 3 8.99 -12.14 11.56
CA ASN A 3 8.03 -12.12 10.45
C ASN A 3 6.80 -11.20 10.58
N SER A 4 7.03 -9.89 10.69
CA SER A 4 5.99 -8.84 10.65
C SER A 4 5.33 -8.63 9.27
N ILE A 5 5.28 -9.65 8.39
CA ILE A 5 4.67 -9.51 7.05
C ILE A 5 3.20 -9.08 7.15
N LEU A 6 2.49 -9.59 8.17
CA LEU A 6 1.12 -9.21 8.48
C LEU A 6 1.03 -7.76 8.97
N LEU A 7 1.99 -7.30 9.78
CA LEU A 7 2.08 -5.90 10.22
C LEU A 7 2.33 -4.94 9.04
N PHE A 8 3.19 -5.32 8.09
CA PHE A 8 3.39 -4.55 6.86
C PHE A 8 2.15 -4.53 5.97
N PHE A 9 1.43 -5.65 5.89
CA PHE A 9 0.18 -5.73 5.15
C PHE A 9 -0.93 -4.86 5.76
N VAL A 10 -1.11 -4.94 7.09
CA VAL A 10 -2.06 -4.09 7.81
C VAL A 10 -1.67 -2.61 7.70
N ALA A 11 -0.39 -2.27 7.81
CA ALA A 11 0.08 -0.89 7.62
C ALA A 11 -0.19 -0.38 6.19
N MET A 12 -0.02 -1.22 5.16
CA MET A 12 -0.38 -0.87 3.79
C MET A 12 -1.89 -0.63 3.65
N LEU A 13 -2.73 -1.54 4.16
CA LEU A 13 -4.18 -1.40 4.10
C LEU A 13 -4.66 -0.12 4.79
N THR A 14 -4.08 0.21 5.94
CA THR A 14 -4.36 1.46 6.65
C THR A 14 -3.94 2.67 5.83
N GLY A 15 -2.77 2.65 5.19
CA GLY A 15 -2.31 3.72 4.29
C GLY A 15 -3.23 3.91 3.08
N PHE A 16 -3.70 2.82 2.47
CA PHE A 16 -4.66 2.85 1.36
C PHE A 16 -6.03 3.39 1.78
N ALA A 17 -6.54 2.97 2.95
CA ALA A 17 -7.79 3.47 3.51
C ALA A 17 -7.71 4.97 3.86
N PHE A 18 -6.55 5.44 4.33
CA PHE A 18 -6.30 6.85 4.61
C PHE A 18 -6.32 7.72 3.34
N ILE A 19 -5.88 7.16 2.21
CA ILE A 19 -5.91 7.82 0.91
C ILE A 19 -7.35 7.92 0.35
N HIS A 20 -8.21 6.93 0.65
CA HIS A 20 -9.62 6.90 0.23
C HIS A 20 -10.58 7.68 1.14
N LEU A 21 -10.07 8.40 2.14
CA LEU A 21 -10.91 9.27 2.97
C LEU A 21 -11.59 10.33 2.09
N PRO A 22 -12.91 10.55 2.23
CA PRO A 22 -13.61 11.55 1.45
C PRO A 22 -13.08 12.94 1.80
N VAL A 23 -12.23 13.47 0.91
CA VAL A 23 -11.66 14.82 0.98
C VAL A 23 -12.56 15.85 0.28
N ALA A 24 -13.67 15.41 -0.32
CA ALA A 24 -14.73 16.25 -0.85
C ALA A 24 -15.26 17.24 0.21
N GLY A 25 -15.14 18.55 -0.07
CA GLY A 25 -15.54 19.62 0.85
C GLY A 25 -14.47 20.06 1.87
N THR A 26 -13.26 19.52 1.80
CA THR A 26 -12.13 19.90 2.67
C THR A 26 -11.03 20.67 1.91
N ILE A 27 -10.11 21.31 2.64
CA ILE A 27 -8.89 21.95 2.11
C ILE A 27 -7.98 21.03 1.28
N PHE A 28 -8.18 19.71 1.37
CA PHE A 28 -7.44 18.70 0.60
C PHE A 28 -8.14 18.27 -0.70
N SER A 29 -9.32 18.82 -1.02
CA SER A 29 -10.05 18.54 -2.27
C SER A 29 -9.21 18.81 -3.54
N ARG A 30 -8.26 19.76 -3.48
CA ARG A 30 -7.34 20.03 -4.59
C ARG A 30 -6.30 18.91 -4.83
N PHE A 31 -6.06 18.07 -3.83
CA PHE A 31 -5.10 16.97 -3.86
C PHE A 31 -5.74 15.62 -4.13
N GLU A 32 -7.07 15.53 -4.28
CA GLU A 32 -7.79 14.29 -4.66
C GLU A 32 -7.09 13.47 -5.74
N PRO A 33 -6.76 14.04 -6.93
CA PRO A 33 -6.11 13.27 -7.98
C PRO A 33 -4.70 12.81 -7.59
N THR A 34 -3.98 13.57 -6.77
CA THR A 34 -2.65 13.22 -6.30
C THR A 34 -2.68 12.09 -5.27
N LEU A 35 -3.66 12.12 -4.35
CA LEU A 35 -3.86 11.07 -3.37
C LEU A 35 -4.16 9.73 -4.07
N ASP A 36 -5.04 9.74 -5.07
CA ASP A 36 -5.40 8.54 -5.82
C ASP A 36 -4.19 7.92 -6.54
N VAL A 37 -3.37 8.74 -7.20
CA VAL A 37 -2.12 8.30 -7.84
C VAL A 37 -1.14 7.69 -6.82
N ILE A 38 -0.98 8.30 -5.64
CA ILE A 38 -0.12 7.76 -4.58
C ILE A 38 -0.65 6.41 -4.09
N GLY A 39 -1.96 6.25 -3.96
CA GLY A 39 -2.60 4.99 -3.57
C GLY A 39 -2.30 3.87 -4.56
N ILE A 40 -2.46 4.15 -5.86
CA ILE A 40 -2.16 3.20 -6.94
C ILE A 40 -0.68 2.80 -6.94
N VAL A 41 0.23 3.78 -6.85
CA VAL A 41 1.68 3.51 -6.83
C VAL A 41 2.07 2.67 -5.61
N THR A 42 1.51 2.98 -4.44
CA THR A 42 1.79 2.24 -3.20
C THR A 42 1.33 0.79 -3.31
N ALA A 43 0.12 0.55 -3.85
CA ALA A 43 -0.40 -0.79 -4.06
C ALA A 43 0.46 -1.60 -5.05
N LEU A 44 0.91 -0.99 -6.15
CA LEU A 44 1.77 -1.63 -7.15
C LEU A 44 3.12 -2.04 -6.57
N VAL A 45 3.79 -1.14 -5.83
CA VAL A 45 5.09 -1.44 -5.20
C VAL A 45 4.95 -2.58 -4.20
N PHE A 46 3.90 -2.55 -3.37
CA PHE A 46 3.68 -3.62 -2.40
C PHE A 46 3.43 -4.97 -3.07
N ALA A 47 2.60 -5.00 -4.12
CA ALA A 47 2.35 -6.22 -4.89
C ALA A 47 3.66 -6.81 -5.45
N ILE A 48 4.53 -5.97 -6.04
CA ILE A 48 5.85 -6.40 -6.54
C ILE A 48 6.71 -6.99 -5.42
N VAL A 49 6.78 -6.32 -4.26
CA VAL A 49 7.58 -6.79 -3.12
C VAL A 49 7.08 -8.12 -2.58
N VAL A 50 5.76 -8.31 -2.48
CA VAL A 50 5.15 -9.56 -2.05
C VAL A 50 5.47 -10.68 -3.03
N ILE A 51 5.30 -10.44 -4.33
CA ILE A 51 5.60 -11.42 -5.38
C ILE A 51 7.09 -11.79 -5.33
N TRP A 52 7.98 -10.81 -5.22
CA TRP A 52 9.42 -11.04 -5.13
C TRP A 52 9.80 -11.89 -3.91
N LYS A 53 9.23 -11.58 -2.74
CA LYS A 53 9.43 -12.40 -1.53
C LYS A 53 8.87 -13.81 -1.69
N ALA A 54 7.72 -13.97 -2.32
CA ALA A 54 7.12 -15.27 -2.60
C ALA A 54 8.01 -16.11 -3.53
N LEU A 55 8.55 -15.51 -4.59
CA LEU A 55 9.50 -16.16 -5.50
C LEU A 55 10.80 -16.56 -4.77
N GLN A 56 11.35 -15.68 -3.93
CA GLN A 56 12.53 -16.01 -3.14
C GLN A 56 12.30 -17.19 -2.19
N LEU A 57 11.09 -17.33 -1.63
CA LEU A 57 10.72 -18.48 -0.80
C LEU A 57 10.53 -19.75 -1.65
N LEU A 58 9.95 -19.62 -2.83
CA LEU A 58 9.75 -20.74 -3.77
C LEU A 58 11.09 -21.33 -4.24
N PHE A 59 12.07 -20.48 -4.59
CA PHE A 59 13.38 -20.91 -5.09
C PHE A 59 14.42 -21.17 -3.99
N LYS A 60 14.09 -20.93 -2.71
CA LYS A 60 14.91 -21.33 -1.54
C LYS A 60 14.50 -22.68 -0.97
N GLY A 61 13.43 -23.31 -1.48
CA GLY A 61 13.16 -24.73 -1.29
C GLY A 61 14.02 -25.56 -2.23
#